data_AF-A0A7C3IF75-F1
#
_entry.id   AF-A0A7C3IF75-F1
#
_cell.length_a   1.000
_cell.length_b   1.000
_cell.length_c   1.000
_cell.angle_alpha   90.00
_cell.angle_beta   90.00
_cell.angle_gamma   90.00
#
_symmetry.space_group_name_H-M   'P 1'
#
loop_
_entity.id
_entity.type
_entity.pdbx_description
1 polymer ?
#
loop_
_entity_poly.entity_id
_entity_poly.type
_entity_poly.pdbx_seq_one_letter_code
_entity_poly.pdbx_strand_id
1 'polypeptide(L)'
;KSAARKKIEGIEAKLKKGEDFAKLATENSDCPSSKNGGDLGFFTRGQMVKPFEEAAFALKPGDTSNIVETQFGYHIIKCTGKKD
;
A
#
# COMPACT_ATOMS: atom_id res chain seq x y z
N LYS A 1 1.98 15.46 10.48
CA LYS A 1 2.35 14.04 10.73
C LYS A 1 1.22 13.23 11.41
N SER A 2 0.50 13.76 12.40
CA SER A 2 -0.57 13.04 13.12
C SER A 2 -1.82 12.71 12.28
N ALA A 3 -2.25 13.60 11.38
CA ALA A 3 -3.43 13.38 10.55
C ALA A 3 -3.28 12.19 9.58
N ALA A 4 -2.14 12.09 8.89
CA ALA A 4 -1.85 10.99 7.97
C ALA A 4 -1.77 9.63 8.69
N ARG A 5 -1.17 9.61 9.90
CA ARG A 5 -1.11 8.40 10.72
C ARG A 5 -2.51 7.91 11.14
N LYS A 6 -3.36 8.80 11.66
CA LYS A 6 -4.75 8.43 12.00
C LYS A 6 -5.55 7.96 10.79
N LYS A 7 -5.35 8.60 9.63
CA LYS A 7 -6.01 8.22 8.38
C LYS A 7 -5.63 6.79 7.98
N ILE A 8 -4.33 6.48 7.97
CA ILE A 8 -3.86 5.16 7.56
C ILE A 8 -4.16 4.06 8.57
N GLU A 9 -4.16 4.35 9.87
CA GLU A 9 -4.64 3.43 10.91
C GLU A 9 -6.11 3.07 10.71
N GLY A 10 -6.95 4.04 10.31
CA GLY A 10 -8.35 3.79 9.94
C GLY A 10 -8.49 2.89 8.71
N ILE A 11 -7.66 3.10 7.69
CA ILE A 11 -7.62 2.26 6.48
C ILE A 11 -7.17 0.84 6.83
N GLU A 12 -6.12 0.69 7.65
CA GLU A 12 -5.63 -0.62 8.09
C GLU A 12 -6.72 -1.40 8.84
N ALA A 13 -7.47 -0.73 9.73
CA ALA A 13 -8.58 -1.34 10.45
C ALA A 13 -9.71 -1.82 9.51
N LYS A 14 -9.99 -1.06 8.44
CA LYS A 14 -10.97 -1.44 7.42
C LYS A 14 -10.48 -2.62 6.56
N LEU A 15 -9.22 -2.61 6.17
CA LEU A 15 -8.58 -3.73 5.46
C LEU A 15 -8.62 -5.01 6.29
N LYS A 16 -8.36 -4.92 7.60
CA LYS A 16 -8.48 -6.07 8.53
C LYS A 16 -9.91 -6.59 8.66
N LYS A 17 -10.92 -5.76 8.40
CA LYS A 17 -12.34 -6.17 8.33
C LYS A 17 -12.73 -6.78 6.99
N GLY A 18 -11.81 -6.85 6.03
CA GLY A 18 -12.07 -7.38 4.69
C GLY A 18 -12.64 -6.36 3.70
N GLU A 19 -12.52 -5.05 3.97
CA GLU A 19 -12.82 -4.04 2.94
C GLU A 19 -11.87 -4.14 1.74
N ASP A 20 -12.36 -3.68 0.59
CA ASP A 20 -11.61 -3.70 -0.66
C ASP A 20 -10.49 -2.64 -0.65
N PHE A 21 -9.24 -3.12 -0.80
CA PHE A 21 -8.06 -2.26 -0.91
C PHE A 21 -8.18 -1.26 -2.06
N ALA A 22 -8.72 -1.68 -3.21
CA ALA A 22 -8.86 -0.80 -4.35
C ALA A 22 -9.78 0.37 -4.03
N LYS A 23 -10.91 0.13 -3.38
CA LYS A 23 -11.83 1.20 -2.95
C LYS A 23 -11.15 2.17 -1.99
N LEU A 24 -10.47 1.63 -0.98
CA LEU A 24 -9.77 2.43 0.02
C LEU A 24 -8.65 3.26 -0.58
N ALA A 25 -7.91 2.70 -1.53
CA ALA A 25 -6.88 3.40 -2.27
C ALA A 25 -7.49 4.51 -3.13
N THR A 26 -8.60 4.27 -3.84
CA THR A 26 -9.28 5.32 -4.63
C THR A 26 -9.75 6.48 -3.76
N GLU A 27 -10.32 6.21 -2.59
CA GLU A 27 -10.88 7.24 -1.71
C GLU A 27 -9.83 7.98 -0.88
N ASN A 28 -8.72 7.33 -0.53
CA ASN A 28 -7.79 7.87 0.47
C ASN A 28 -6.36 8.09 -0.01
N SER A 29 -5.95 7.48 -1.13
CA SER A 29 -4.58 7.57 -1.65
C SER A 29 -4.38 8.87 -2.44
N ASP A 30 -3.29 9.56 -2.13
CA ASP A 30 -2.84 10.76 -2.83
C ASP A 30 -2.01 10.43 -4.09
N CYS A 31 -1.74 9.14 -4.35
CA CYS A 31 -1.04 8.73 -5.57
C CYS A 31 -1.96 8.80 -6.80
N PRO A 32 -1.43 9.13 -7.99
CA PRO A 32 -2.22 9.13 -9.23
C PRO A 32 -2.77 7.74 -9.59
N SER A 33 -2.17 6.67 -9.06
CA SER A 33 -2.69 5.30 -9.17
C SER A 33 -4.00 5.07 -8.41
N SER A 34 -4.42 5.98 -7.53
CA SER A 34 -5.71 5.90 -6.83
C SER A 34 -6.89 5.71 -7.79
N LYS A 35 -6.83 6.31 -8.99
CA LYS A 35 -7.86 6.14 -10.04
C LYS A 35 -8.03 4.69 -10.50
N ASN A 36 -6.97 3.89 -10.37
CA ASN A 36 -6.97 2.46 -10.70
C ASN A 36 -6.94 1.59 -9.43
N GLY A 37 -7.48 2.09 -8.31
CA GLY A 37 -7.48 1.35 -7.04
C GLY A 37 -6.11 1.19 -6.41
N GLY A 38 -5.17 2.10 -6.71
CA GLY A 38 -3.81 2.04 -6.21
C GLY A 38 -2.91 1.01 -6.91
N ASP A 39 -3.35 0.45 -8.05
CA ASP A 39 -2.54 -0.50 -8.81
C ASP A 39 -1.29 0.19 -9.39
N LEU A 40 -0.13 -0.34 -9.03
CA LEU A 40 1.19 0.11 -9.49
C LEU A 40 1.74 -0.80 -10.60
N GLY A 41 1.06 -1.90 -10.92
CA GLY A 41 1.57 -2.93 -11.81
C GLY A 41 2.76 -3.68 -11.21
N PHE A 42 3.49 -4.38 -12.08
CA PHE A 42 4.72 -5.08 -11.69
C PHE A 42 5.89 -4.11 -11.70
N PHE A 43 6.62 -4.07 -10.58
CA PHE A 43 7.85 -3.31 -10.45
C PHE A 43 8.98 -4.19 -9.92
N THR A 44 10.21 -3.77 -10.21
CA THR A 44 11.44 -4.44 -9.79
C THR A 44 12.12 -3.67 -8.65
N ARG A 45 13.04 -4.35 -7.95
CA ARG A 45 13.87 -3.70 -6.90
C ARG A 45 14.64 -2.51 -7.50
N GLY A 46 14.68 -1.40 -6.77
CA GLY A 46 15.29 -0.14 -7.20
C GLY A 46 14.34 0.84 -7.89
N GLN A 47 13.11 0.43 -8.22
CA GLN A 47 12.11 1.35 -8.79
C GLN A 47 11.31 2.13 -7.73
N MET A 48 11.23 1.60 -6.51
CA MET A 48 10.51 2.21 -5.39
C MET A 48 11.48 2.53 -4.25
N VAL A 49 11.03 3.35 -3.28
CA VAL A 49 11.83 3.62 -2.09
C VAL A 49 12.10 2.34 -1.30
N LYS A 50 13.32 2.23 -0.76
CA LYS A 50 13.80 1.07 -0.01
C LYS A 50 12.80 0.46 0.99
N PRO A 51 12.19 1.23 1.92
CA PRO A 51 11.20 0.67 2.84
C PRO A 51 9.93 0.14 2.16
N PHE A 52 9.50 0.75 1.05
CA PHE A 52 8.34 0.30 0.29
C PHE A 52 8.63 -1.01 -0.43
N GLU A 53 9.75 -1.10 -1.15
CA GLU A 53 10.12 -2.33 -1.83
C GLU A 53 10.34 -3.47 -0.84
N GLU A 54 11.04 -3.24 0.28
CA GLU A 54 11.32 -4.28 1.27
C GLU A 54 10.01 -4.88 1.82
N ALA A 55 9.04 -4.03 2.15
CA ALA A 55 7.72 -4.48 2.57
C ALA A 55 6.98 -5.21 1.45
N ALA A 56 6.96 -4.69 0.22
CA ALA A 56 6.28 -5.32 -0.91
C ALA A 56 6.86 -6.70 -1.26
N PHE A 57 8.18 -6.83 -1.29
CA PHE A 57 8.88 -8.08 -1.61
C PHE A 57 8.81 -9.10 -0.47
N ALA A 58 8.68 -8.65 0.78
CA ALA A 58 8.47 -9.53 1.94
C ALA A 58 7.07 -10.16 1.98
N LEU A 59 6.06 -9.51 1.38
CA LEU A 59 4.70 -10.03 1.30
C LEU A 59 4.59 -11.22 0.35
N LYS A 60 3.62 -12.09 0.60
CA LYS A 60 3.21 -13.13 -0.37
C LYS A 60 2.08 -12.59 -1.25
N PRO A 61 1.92 -13.11 -2.48
CA PRO A 61 0.75 -12.80 -3.31
C PRO A 61 -0.56 -13.02 -2.53
N GLY A 62 -1.42 -12.01 -2.50
CA GLY A 62 -2.66 -11.98 -1.72
C GLY A 62 -2.53 -11.27 -0.36
N ASP A 63 -1.33 -11.14 0.19
CA ASP A 63 -1.10 -10.52 1.50
C ASP A 63 -1.06 -8.99 1.42
N THR A 64 -1.39 -8.37 2.55
CA THR A 64 -1.32 -6.92 2.76
C THR A 64 -0.30 -6.62 3.85
N SER A 65 0.49 -5.57 3.66
CA SER A 65 1.51 -5.12 4.61
C SER A 65 0.88 -4.39 5.77
N ASN A 66 1.67 -4.29 6.84
CA ASN A 66 1.43 -3.29 7.87
C ASN A 66 1.71 -1.88 7.32
N ILE A 67 1.44 -0.86 8.14
CA ILE A 67 1.75 0.53 7.82
C ILE A 67 3.27 0.69 7.65
N VAL A 68 3.70 1.03 6.44
CA VAL A 68 5.09 1.30 6.08
C VAL A 68 5.32 2.81 6.12
N GLU A 69 6.21 3.27 7.00
CA GLU A 69 6.64 4.67 7.01
C GLU A 69 7.78 4.87 6.01
N THR A 70 7.63 5.88 5.15
CA THR A 70 8.63 6.30 4.17
C THR A 70 8.85 7.81 4.28
N GLN A 71 9.86 8.33 3.57
CA GLN A 71 10.08 9.78 3.48
C GLN A 71 8.88 10.55 2.89
N PHE A 72 7.99 9.87 2.16
CA PHE A 72 6.79 10.47 1.56
C PHE A 72 5.57 10.42 2.48
N GLY A 73 5.62 9.67 3.58
CA GLY A 73 4.50 9.48 4.50
C GLY A 73 4.28 8.02 4.86
N TYR A 74 3.03 7.62 4.98
CA TYR A 74 2.66 6.26 5.36
C TYR A 74 2.00 5.53 4.19
N HIS A 75 2.33 4.25 4.02
CA HIS A 75 1.86 3.44 2.91
C HIS A 75 1.39 2.08 3.42
N ILE A 76 0.31 1.56 2.84
CA ILE A 76 -0.08 0.15 2.98
C ILE A 76 0.05 -0.47 1.60
N ILE A 77 0.63 -1.65 1.54
CA ILE A 77 0.98 -2.32 0.29
C ILE A 77 0.22 -3.63 0.24
N LYS A 78 -0.45 -3.92 -0.87
CA LYS A 78 -1.05 -5.23 -1.12
C LYS A 78 -0.29 -5.89 -2.26
N CYS A 79 0.26 -7.07 -2.02
CA CYS A 79 0.89 -7.84 -3.08
C CYS A 79 -0.20 -8.56 -3.87
N THR A 80 -0.45 -8.14 -5.11
CA THR A 80 -1.45 -8.78 -5.99
C THR A 80 -0.89 -10.02 -6.69
N GLY A 81 0.42 -10.05 -6.92
CA GLY A 81 1.10 -11.15 -7.59
C GLY A 81 2.61 -10.98 -7.55
N LYS A 82 3.34 -12.08 -7.66
CA LYS A 82 4.78 -12.08 -7.96
C LYS A 82 4.95 -12.68 -9.35
N LYS A 83 5.82 -12.04 -10.14
CA LYS A 83 6.22 -12.53 -11.45
C LYS A 83 7.73 -12.69 -11.41
N ASP A 84 8.18 -13.91 -11.69
CA ASP A 84 9.61 -14.26 -11.81
C ASP A 84 10.19 -13.75 -13.14
#